data_AF-A0A661VTZ5-F1
#
_entry.id   AF-A0A661VTZ5-F1
#
_cell.length_a   1.000
_cell.length_b   1.000
_cell.length_c   1.000
_cell.angle_alpha   90.00
_cell.angle_beta   90.00
_cell.angle_gamma   90.00
#
_symmetry.space_group_name_H-M   'P 1'
#
loop_
_entity.id
_entity.type
_entity.pdbx_description
1 polymer ?
#
loop_
_entity_poly.entity_id
_entity_poly.type
_entity_poly.pdbx_seq_one_letter_code
_entity_poly.pdbx_strand_id
1 'polypeptide(L)'
;MATIGGARALHVDEFVGSLEPGKRADIAVVDLRSIHNAPKFTRDREALYAQLVYAAKGSDVRDVMCQGRWLMRERRLLTLDEQVLAAEAANIARKIDLFLIQREESVLSKLLAIGQVAQEKTFEVQVKVHLADATPVEDLLDRPEILVIKPSLRRQYDTYFLFDDPYHSRLRYREDELLDEDSQVQDVLYRLTLTGETKEREYARSVLLSRSRFDAPATRSLRFYREYFKPVAEIEVHKERQRYHVRYGGTDFAVNLDRLMKPELAGVFLEIKSRTWSRQDAERKAELIGELLELLQVQEGELVRQEYVELATDSGA
;
A
#
# COMPACT_ATOMS: atom_id res chain seq x y z
N MET A 1 -39.18 -16.42 -29.83
CA MET A 1 -37.87 -16.05 -30.40
C MET A 1 -37.99 -14.75 -31.16
N ALA A 2 -37.02 -13.85 -30.97
CA ALA A 2 -36.94 -12.52 -31.58
C ALA A 2 -36.49 -12.59 -33.06
N THR A 3 -37.24 -13.32 -33.87
CA THR A 3 -37.14 -13.29 -35.34
C THR A 3 -38.39 -12.57 -35.86
N ILE A 4 -39.08 -13.11 -36.87
CA ILE A 4 -40.25 -12.45 -37.47
C ILE A 4 -41.37 -12.17 -36.47
N GLY A 5 -41.58 -13.05 -35.47
CA GLY A 5 -42.60 -12.84 -34.44
C GLY A 5 -42.32 -11.61 -33.56
N GLY A 6 -41.04 -11.40 -33.21
CA GLY A 6 -40.62 -10.20 -32.47
C GLY A 6 -40.68 -8.94 -33.33
N ALA A 7 -40.26 -9.04 -34.59
CA ALA A 7 -40.31 -7.91 -35.53
C ALA A 7 -41.75 -7.43 -35.76
N ARG A 8 -42.72 -8.36 -35.89
CA ARG A 8 -44.15 -8.04 -36.00
C ARG A 8 -44.71 -7.37 -34.75
N ALA A 9 -44.35 -7.88 -33.56
CA ALA A 9 -44.77 -7.27 -32.30
C ALA A 9 -44.28 -5.81 -32.15
N LEU A 10 -43.15 -5.49 -32.77
CA LEU A 10 -42.56 -4.14 -32.79
C LEU A 10 -42.93 -3.33 -34.05
N HIS A 11 -43.75 -3.85 -34.96
CA HIS A 11 -44.12 -3.21 -36.23
C HIS A 11 -42.91 -2.79 -37.11
N VAL A 12 -41.86 -3.61 -37.11
CA VAL A 12 -40.63 -3.41 -37.92
C VAL A 12 -40.35 -4.58 -38.86
N ASP A 13 -41.34 -5.46 -39.06
CA ASP A 13 -41.22 -6.67 -39.86
C ASP A 13 -41.02 -6.42 -41.35
N GLU A 14 -41.30 -5.21 -41.83
CA GLU A 14 -40.90 -4.77 -43.18
C GLU A 14 -39.38 -4.65 -43.33
N PHE A 15 -38.63 -4.41 -42.25
CA PHE A 15 -37.20 -4.14 -42.30
C PHE A 15 -36.33 -5.28 -41.77
N VAL A 16 -36.81 -6.09 -40.82
CA VAL A 16 -36.03 -7.11 -40.11
C VAL A 16 -36.89 -8.32 -39.73
N GLY A 17 -36.26 -9.39 -39.23
CA GLY A 17 -36.94 -10.55 -38.67
C GLY A 17 -37.10 -11.75 -39.62
N SER A 18 -36.85 -11.58 -40.91
CA SER A 18 -36.78 -12.65 -41.92
C SER A 18 -35.61 -12.43 -42.88
N LEU A 19 -35.17 -13.50 -43.54
CA LEU A 19 -34.14 -13.47 -44.58
C LEU A 19 -34.79 -13.36 -45.97
N GLU A 20 -35.19 -12.16 -46.33
CA GLU A 20 -35.86 -11.85 -47.60
C GLU A 20 -35.16 -10.67 -48.31
N PRO A 21 -35.18 -10.60 -49.65
CA PRO A 21 -34.64 -9.46 -50.38
C PRO A 21 -35.22 -8.13 -49.86
N GLY A 22 -34.34 -7.15 -49.61
CA GLY A 22 -34.73 -5.83 -49.09
C GLY A 22 -34.73 -5.71 -47.56
N LYS A 23 -34.66 -6.81 -46.81
CA LYS A 23 -34.57 -6.79 -45.34
C LYS A 23 -33.13 -6.83 -44.84
N ARG A 24 -32.91 -6.23 -43.67
CA ARG A 24 -31.63 -6.25 -42.96
C ARG A 24 -31.56 -7.48 -42.07
N ALA A 25 -30.42 -8.14 -42.11
CA ALA A 25 -30.08 -9.24 -41.22
C ALA A 25 -28.58 -9.29 -40.98
N ASP A 26 -28.23 -9.79 -39.80
CA ASP A 26 -26.87 -10.20 -39.48
C ASP A 26 -26.86 -11.74 -39.42
N ILE A 27 -25.89 -12.34 -40.11
CA ILE A 27 -25.84 -13.78 -40.36
C ILE A 27 -24.49 -14.29 -39.89
N ALA A 28 -24.50 -15.37 -39.11
CA ALA A 28 -23.32 -16.15 -38.79
C ALA A 28 -23.49 -17.57 -39.35
N VAL A 29 -22.45 -18.08 -40.03
CA VAL A 29 -22.38 -19.48 -40.48
C VAL A 29 -21.47 -20.23 -39.52
N VAL A 30 -21.97 -21.30 -38.90
CA VAL A 30 -21.24 -22.07 -37.88
C VAL A 30 -20.90 -23.46 -38.40
N ASP A 31 -19.64 -23.86 -38.27
CA ASP A 31 -19.12 -25.16 -38.68
C ASP A 31 -19.08 -26.13 -37.49
N LEU A 32 -20.12 -26.95 -37.39
CA LEU A 32 -20.28 -27.94 -36.31
C LEU A 32 -19.56 -29.26 -36.57
N ARG A 33 -18.63 -29.34 -37.52
CA ARG A 33 -17.92 -30.60 -37.87
C ARG A 33 -16.66 -30.83 -37.04
N SER A 34 -16.26 -29.87 -36.22
CA SER A 34 -15.11 -29.96 -35.32
C SER A 34 -15.25 -31.10 -34.30
N ILE A 35 -14.12 -31.70 -33.89
CA ILE A 35 -14.10 -32.86 -32.97
C ILE A 35 -14.73 -32.53 -31.60
N HIS A 36 -14.56 -31.31 -31.09
CA HIS A 36 -15.16 -30.91 -29.81
C HIS A 36 -16.69 -30.75 -29.86
N ASN A 37 -17.26 -30.78 -31.07
CA ASN A 37 -18.71 -30.80 -31.29
C ASN A 37 -19.28 -32.23 -31.42
N ALA A 38 -18.47 -33.28 -31.25
CA ALA A 38 -18.93 -34.67 -31.23
C ALA A 38 -19.25 -35.15 -29.80
N PRO A 39 -20.23 -36.06 -29.62
CA PRO A 39 -21.07 -36.71 -30.64
C PRO A 39 -22.23 -35.85 -31.13
N LYS A 40 -22.76 -36.18 -32.32
CA LYS A 40 -23.95 -35.55 -32.90
C LYS A 40 -25.17 -36.43 -32.69
N PHE A 41 -26.19 -35.91 -32.02
CA PHE A 41 -27.45 -36.61 -31.81
C PHE A 41 -28.46 -36.20 -32.88
N THR A 42 -29.04 -37.16 -33.58
CA THR A 42 -30.02 -36.93 -34.67
C THR A 42 -31.44 -37.40 -34.31
N ARG A 43 -31.65 -37.86 -33.06
CA ARG A 43 -32.93 -38.39 -32.58
C ARG A 43 -34.04 -37.36 -32.58
N ASP A 44 -33.72 -36.10 -32.29
CA ASP A 44 -34.65 -34.98 -32.21
C ASP A 44 -34.32 -33.96 -33.31
N ARG A 45 -35.35 -33.41 -33.99
CA ARG A 45 -35.19 -32.39 -35.03
C ARG A 45 -34.66 -31.08 -34.46
N GLU A 46 -34.90 -30.83 -33.17
CA GLU A 46 -34.44 -29.66 -32.44
C GLU A 46 -33.04 -29.85 -31.83
N ALA A 47 -32.42 -31.03 -31.98
CA ALA A 47 -31.10 -31.34 -31.42
C ALA A 47 -29.99 -30.37 -31.89
N LEU A 48 -30.15 -29.76 -33.07
CA LEU A 48 -29.22 -28.75 -33.59
C LEU A 48 -29.13 -27.52 -32.67
N TYR A 49 -30.24 -27.08 -32.07
CA TYR A 49 -30.23 -25.93 -31.17
C TYR A 49 -29.45 -26.25 -29.88
N ALA A 50 -29.67 -27.43 -29.31
CA ALA A 50 -28.90 -27.90 -28.17
C ALA A 50 -27.40 -28.01 -28.50
N GLN A 51 -27.06 -28.52 -29.68
CA GLN A 51 -25.67 -28.58 -30.13
C GLN A 51 -25.04 -27.19 -30.27
N LEU A 52 -25.77 -26.22 -30.84
CA LEU A 52 -25.29 -24.85 -30.97
C LEU A 52 -25.14 -24.15 -29.61
N VAL A 53 -26.06 -24.38 -28.66
CA VAL A 53 -26.07 -23.73 -27.35
C VAL A 53 -25.03 -24.33 -26.40
N TYR A 54 -24.89 -25.66 -26.38
CA TYR A 54 -24.10 -26.36 -25.36
C TYR A 54 -22.73 -26.85 -25.82
N ALA A 55 -22.50 -27.03 -27.13
CA ALA A 55 -21.24 -27.57 -27.64
C ALA A 55 -20.43 -26.58 -28.48
N ALA A 56 -21.08 -25.71 -29.26
CA ALA A 56 -20.39 -24.79 -30.16
C ALA A 56 -19.64 -23.67 -29.41
N LYS A 57 -18.57 -23.18 -30.02
CA LYS A 57 -17.75 -22.06 -29.53
C LYS A 57 -17.65 -20.96 -30.60
N GLY A 58 -17.22 -19.77 -30.21
CA GLY A 58 -16.97 -18.67 -31.16
C GLY A 58 -16.02 -19.06 -32.30
N SER A 59 -15.05 -19.95 -32.05
CA SER A 59 -14.12 -20.48 -33.06
C SER A 59 -14.77 -21.38 -34.13
N ASP A 60 -15.98 -21.86 -33.88
CA ASP A 60 -16.75 -22.62 -34.87
C ASP A 60 -17.41 -21.72 -35.92
N VAL A 61 -17.50 -20.41 -35.68
CA VAL A 61 -18.04 -19.46 -36.68
C VAL A 61 -17.08 -19.36 -37.86
N ARG A 62 -17.59 -19.65 -39.06
CA ARG A 62 -16.86 -19.63 -40.33
C ARG A 62 -17.03 -18.33 -41.08
N ASP A 63 -18.25 -17.82 -41.17
CA ASP A 63 -18.59 -16.62 -41.92
C ASP A 63 -19.48 -15.70 -41.07
N VAL A 64 -19.30 -14.40 -41.20
CA VAL A 64 -20.16 -13.38 -40.57
C VAL A 64 -20.47 -12.29 -41.60
N MET A 65 -21.74 -11.99 -41.77
CA MET A 65 -22.25 -10.89 -42.58
C MET A 65 -23.14 -10.01 -41.72
N CYS A 66 -22.97 -8.70 -41.80
CA CYS A 66 -23.88 -7.73 -41.18
C CYS A 66 -24.44 -6.81 -42.25
N GLN A 67 -25.77 -6.70 -42.32
CA GLN A 67 -26.48 -5.85 -43.29
C GLN A 67 -25.96 -5.97 -44.74
N GLY A 68 -25.73 -7.20 -45.20
CA GLY A 68 -25.24 -7.47 -46.57
C GLY A 68 -23.72 -7.33 -46.76
N ARG A 69 -22.97 -6.87 -45.75
CA ARG A 69 -21.51 -6.74 -45.81
C ARG A 69 -20.84 -7.90 -45.07
N TRP A 70 -19.98 -8.65 -45.77
CA TRP A 70 -19.15 -9.67 -45.14
C TRP A 70 -18.12 -9.01 -44.22
N LEU A 71 -18.11 -9.41 -42.95
CA LEU A 71 -17.11 -9.05 -41.95
C LEU A 71 -16.04 -10.14 -41.81
N MET A 72 -16.46 -11.40 -41.94
CA MET A 72 -15.59 -12.57 -41.96
C MET A 72 -16.09 -13.57 -43.01
N ARG A 73 -15.17 -14.18 -43.76
CA ARG A 73 -15.49 -15.24 -44.72
C ARG A 73 -14.39 -16.30 -44.72
N GLU A 74 -14.78 -17.57 -44.66
CA GLU A 74 -13.87 -18.71 -44.57
C GLU A 74 -12.84 -18.55 -43.44
N ARG A 75 -13.30 -18.04 -42.29
CA ARG A 75 -12.48 -17.69 -41.11
C ARG A 75 -11.42 -16.61 -41.33
N ARG A 76 -11.51 -15.82 -42.41
CA ARG A 76 -10.67 -14.64 -42.65
C ARG A 76 -11.46 -13.38 -42.40
N LEU A 77 -10.94 -12.51 -41.53
CA LEU A 77 -11.49 -11.18 -41.30
C LEU A 77 -11.29 -10.32 -42.55
N LEU A 78 -12.34 -9.62 -42.97
CA LEU A 78 -12.32 -8.80 -44.20
C LEU A 78 -12.29 -7.30 -43.92
N THR A 79 -12.45 -6.91 -42.66
CA THR A 79 -12.54 -5.50 -42.24
C THR A 79 -11.47 -5.09 -41.24
N LEU A 80 -10.62 -6.02 -40.82
CA LEU A 80 -9.57 -5.81 -39.83
C LEU A 80 -8.27 -6.42 -40.36
N ASP A 81 -7.16 -5.72 -40.13
CA ASP A 81 -5.82 -6.25 -40.36
C ASP A 81 -5.27 -6.78 -39.03
N GLU A 82 -5.19 -8.11 -38.93
CA GLU A 82 -4.75 -8.79 -37.71
C GLU A 82 -3.29 -8.45 -37.35
N GLN A 83 -2.43 -8.20 -38.35
CA GLN A 83 -1.03 -7.88 -38.12
C GLN A 83 -0.89 -6.46 -37.54
N VAL A 84 -1.64 -5.51 -38.09
CA VAL A 84 -1.67 -4.13 -37.57
C VAL A 84 -2.23 -4.12 -36.15
N LEU A 85 -3.34 -4.78 -35.88
CA LEU A 85 -3.94 -4.86 -34.55
C LEU A 85 -2.99 -5.50 -33.51
N ALA A 86 -2.29 -6.57 -33.89
CA ALA A 86 -1.30 -7.20 -33.02
C ALA A 86 -0.14 -6.25 -32.71
N ALA A 87 0.35 -5.48 -33.69
CA ALA A 87 1.40 -4.49 -33.49
C ALA A 87 0.96 -3.33 -32.58
N GLU A 88 -0.28 -2.85 -32.74
CA GLU A 88 -0.87 -1.83 -31.87
C GLU A 88 -1.02 -2.34 -30.43
N ALA A 89 -1.53 -3.56 -30.24
CA ALA A 89 -1.63 -4.20 -28.93
C ALA A 89 -0.25 -4.37 -28.27
N ALA A 90 0.77 -4.78 -29.03
CA ALA A 90 2.15 -4.90 -28.54
C ALA A 90 2.74 -3.55 -28.12
N ASN A 91 2.41 -2.46 -28.82
CA ASN A 91 2.83 -1.12 -28.42
C ASN A 91 2.17 -0.68 -27.10
N ILE A 92 0.90 -1.02 -26.88
CA ILE A 92 0.21 -0.77 -25.60
C ILE A 92 0.85 -1.61 -24.50
N ALA A 93 1.09 -2.90 -24.72
CA ALA A 93 1.76 -3.78 -23.77
C ALA A 93 3.12 -3.21 -23.34
N ARG A 94 3.93 -2.75 -24.30
CA ARG A 94 5.23 -2.11 -23.99
C ARG A 94 5.10 -0.86 -23.10
N LYS A 95 4.07 -0.03 -23.33
CA LYS A 95 3.81 1.14 -22.47
C LYS A 95 3.41 0.73 -21.06
N ILE A 96 2.59 -0.31 -20.95
CA ILE A 96 2.20 -0.88 -19.65
C ILE A 96 3.43 -1.46 -18.95
N ASP A 97 4.27 -2.23 -19.65
CA ASP A 97 5.49 -2.81 -19.10
C ASP A 97 6.45 -1.74 -18.58
N LEU A 98 6.71 -0.69 -19.37
CA LEU A 98 7.57 0.42 -18.94
C LEU A 98 7.02 1.11 -17.68
N PHE A 99 5.71 1.34 -17.64
CA PHE A 99 5.04 1.89 -16.44
C PHE A 99 5.16 0.96 -15.23
N LEU A 100 4.97 -0.35 -15.43
CA LEU A 100 5.07 -1.34 -14.36
C LEU A 100 6.51 -1.49 -13.85
N ILE A 101 7.51 -1.51 -14.73
CA ILE A 101 8.93 -1.57 -14.34
C ILE A 101 9.31 -0.36 -13.47
N GLN A 102 9.04 0.86 -13.94
CA GLN A 102 9.32 2.08 -13.18
C GLN A 102 8.57 2.13 -11.85
N ARG A 103 7.34 1.59 -11.83
CA ARG A 103 6.55 1.49 -10.60
C ARG A 103 7.09 0.42 -9.65
N GLU A 104 7.54 -0.72 -10.16
CA GLU A 104 8.01 -1.84 -9.36
C GLU A 104 9.35 -1.55 -8.68
N GLU A 105 10.16 -0.68 -9.27
CA GLU A 105 11.39 -0.15 -8.67
C GLU A 105 11.10 0.87 -7.56
N SER A 106 10.01 1.63 -7.65
CA SER A 106 9.67 2.67 -6.67
C SER A 106 8.76 2.14 -5.55
N VAL A 107 9.32 2.01 -4.34
CA VAL A 107 8.56 1.67 -3.12
C VAL A 107 7.42 2.66 -2.87
N LEU A 108 7.64 3.95 -3.13
CA LEU A 108 6.62 4.99 -3.02
C LEU A 108 5.47 4.78 -4.01
N SER A 109 5.78 4.46 -5.27
CA SER A 109 4.75 4.19 -6.29
C SER A 109 3.93 2.95 -5.95
N LYS A 110 4.56 1.91 -5.39
CA LYS A 110 3.87 0.73 -4.85
C LYS A 110 2.92 1.13 -3.71
N LEU A 111 3.39 1.93 -2.75
CA LEU A 111 2.59 2.39 -1.61
C LEU A 111 1.37 3.21 -2.06
N LEU A 112 1.56 4.16 -2.99
CA LEU A 112 0.51 5.02 -3.54
C LEU A 112 -0.64 4.23 -4.20
N ALA A 113 -0.33 3.07 -4.76
CA ALA A 113 -1.33 2.29 -5.49
C ALA A 113 -2.23 1.41 -4.59
N ILE A 114 -1.82 1.15 -3.34
CA ILE A 114 -2.53 0.28 -2.42
C ILE A 114 -3.16 1.02 -1.25
N GLY A 115 -2.90 2.32 -1.11
CA GLY A 115 -3.39 3.13 0.00
C GLY A 115 -3.61 4.58 -0.39
N GLN A 116 -4.50 5.25 0.33
CA GLN A 116 -4.53 6.70 0.36
C GLN A 116 -3.30 7.14 1.17
N VAL A 117 -2.28 7.64 0.47
CA VAL A 117 -1.04 8.08 1.09
C VAL A 117 -1.13 9.57 1.38
N ALA A 118 -0.92 9.95 2.63
CA ALA A 118 -0.69 11.34 3.00
C ALA A 118 0.81 11.61 2.94
N GLN A 119 1.22 12.60 2.14
CA GLN A 119 2.57 13.12 2.15
C GLN A 119 2.67 14.28 3.13
N GLU A 120 3.58 14.16 4.10
CA GLU A 120 3.87 15.24 5.04
C GLU A 120 5.37 15.54 5.01
N LYS A 121 5.74 16.77 4.63
CA LYS A 121 7.10 17.29 4.83
C LYS A 121 7.16 17.98 6.18
N THR A 122 7.74 17.32 7.18
CA THR A 122 7.88 17.88 8.53
C THR A 122 9.33 17.84 8.98
N PHE A 123 9.71 18.84 9.77
CA PHE A 123 10.89 18.77 10.61
C PHE A 123 10.53 18.00 11.87
N GLU A 124 11.26 16.94 12.15
CA GLU A 124 11.13 16.14 13.36
C GLU A 124 12.38 16.36 14.19
N VAL A 125 12.19 16.90 15.39
CA VAL A 125 13.26 17.04 16.38
C VAL A 125 13.08 15.94 17.39
N GLN A 126 14.14 15.17 17.61
CA GLN A 126 14.10 14.10 18.57
C GLN A 126 15.44 13.91 19.27
N VAL A 127 15.37 13.49 20.53
CA VAL A 127 16.49 12.92 21.27
C VAL A 127 16.07 11.57 21.81
N LYS A 128 17.03 10.65 21.88
CA LYS A 128 16.87 9.38 22.56
C LYS A 128 17.96 9.24 23.62
N VAL A 129 17.56 8.79 24.80
CA VAL A 129 18.44 8.57 25.95
C VAL A 129 18.24 7.15 26.44
N HIS A 130 19.32 6.43 26.71
CA HIS A 130 19.29 5.13 27.38
C HIS A 130 19.50 5.34 28.88
N LEU A 131 18.57 4.86 29.68
CA LEU A 131 18.55 5.01 31.13
C LEU A 131 18.47 3.62 31.78
N ALA A 132 19.02 3.49 32.99
CA ALA A 132 18.94 2.25 33.76
C ALA A 132 17.49 1.96 34.21
N ASP A 133 16.74 3.00 34.58
CA ASP A 133 15.36 2.92 35.05
C ASP A 133 14.56 4.19 34.67
N ALA A 134 13.27 4.21 35.00
CA ALA A 134 12.33 5.27 34.64
C ALA A 134 12.29 6.44 35.64
N THR A 135 12.91 6.31 36.82
CA THR A 135 12.79 7.28 37.93
C THR A 135 13.18 8.70 37.53
N PRO A 136 14.28 8.96 36.78
CA PRO A 136 14.63 10.31 36.35
C PRO A 136 13.54 10.98 35.51
N VAL A 137 12.78 10.19 34.73
CA VAL A 137 11.71 10.70 33.88
C VAL A 137 10.45 10.96 34.68
N GLU A 138 10.14 10.11 35.66
CA GLU A 138 9.05 10.34 36.62
C GLU A 138 9.29 11.64 37.40
N ASP A 139 10.50 11.84 37.93
CA ASP A 139 10.90 13.07 38.63
C ASP A 139 10.81 14.32 37.74
N LEU A 140 11.13 14.18 36.45
CA LEU A 140 10.96 15.26 35.47
C LEU A 140 9.48 15.61 35.31
N LEU A 141 8.62 14.61 35.12
CA LEU A 141 7.19 14.81 34.86
C LEU A 141 6.43 15.40 36.04
N ASP A 142 6.94 15.24 37.27
CA ASP A 142 6.38 15.83 38.49
C ASP A 142 6.76 17.32 38.69
N ARG A 143 7.64 17.87 37.85
CA ARG A 143 8.03 19.29 37.96
C ARG A 143 6.88 20.21 37.60
N PRO A 144 6.66 21.31 38.35
CA PRO A 144 5.55 22.24 38.13
C PRO A 144 5.66 22.99 36.79
N GLU A 145 6.86 23.06 36.20
CA GLU A 145 7.09 23.68 34.88
C GLU A 145 6.58 22.82 33.71
N ILE A 146 6.27 21.55 33.95
CA ILE A 146 5.87 20.58 32.93
C ILE A 146 4.40 20.23 33.10
N LEU A 147 3.59 20.66 32.14
CA LEU A 147 2.17 20.32 32.12
C LEU A 147 1.97 18.98 31.41
N VAL A 148 1.64 17.92 32.15
CA VAL A 148 1.26 16.62 31.60
C VAL A 148 -0.24 16.61 31.27
N ILE A 149 -0.59 16.28 30.02
CA ILE A 149 -1.99 16.28 29.57
C ILE A 149 -2.65 14.93 29.84
N LYS A 150 -2.13 13.85 29.23
CA LYS A 150 -2.65 12.49 29.41
C LYS A 150 -1.60 11.46 29.01
N PRO A 151 -1.33 10.43 29.84
CA PRO A 151 -0.51 9.29 29.44
C PRO A 151 -1.29 8.29 28.58
N SER A 152 -0.56 7.50 27.79
CA SER A 152 -1.09 6.31 27.11
C SER A 152 -0.06 5.19 27.13
N LEU A 153 -0.51 3.96 27.32
CA LEU A 153 0.33 2.77 27.27
C LEU A 153 0.05 1.99 25.98
N ARG A 154 1.09 1.56 25.30
CA ARG A 154 0.99 0.87 24.00
C ARG A 154 1.98 -0.27 23.88
N ARG A 155 1.57 -1.35 23.20
CA ARG A 155 2.49 -2.35 22.65
C ARG A 155 2.67 -2.10 21.16
N GLN A 156 3.91 -1.89 20.75
CA GLN A 156 4.26 -1.58 19.36
C GLN A 156 5.07 -2.71 18.77
N TYR A 157 4.55 -3.28 17.69
CA TYR A 157 5.24 -4.27 16.86
C TYR A 157 5.53 -3.65 15.51
N ASP A 158 6.78 -3.25 15.31
CA ASP A 158 7.26 -2.70 14.07
C ASP A 158 8.00 -3.77 13.25
N THR A 159 7.57 -4.00 12.02
CA THR A 159 8.34 -4.72 11.00
C THR A 159 8.85 -3.71 9.98
N TYR A 160 10.17 -3.57 9.88
CA TYR A 160 10.84 -2.73 8.91
C TYR A 160 11.23 -3.55 7.69
N PHE A 161 10.73 -3.14 6.54
CA PHE A 161 11.12 -3.61 5.23
C PHE A 161 12.22 -2.70 4.66
N LEU A 162 13.38 -3.28 4.38
CA LEU A 162 14.53 -2.59 3.80
C LEU A 162 14.58 -2.82 2.30
N PHE A 163 14.95 -1.77 1.54
CA PHE A 163 15.08 -1.82 0.10
C PHE A 163 16.47 -1.34 -0.33
N ASP A 164 17.03 -2.01 -1.33
CA ASP A 164 18.27 -1.58 -1.99
C ASP A 164 17.92 -0.63 -3.13
N ASP A 165 17.44 0.57 -2.78
CA ASP A 165 17.13 1.64 -3.73
C ASP A 165 18.02 2.89 -3.48
N PRO A 166 18.15 3.81 -4.44
CA PRO A 166 19.01 4.99 -4.30
C PRO A 166 18.62 5.95 -3.16
N TYR A 167 17.43 5.78 -2.59
CA TYR A 167 16.90 6.62 -1.50
C TYR A 167 17.05 5.94 -0.13
N HIS A 168 17.65 4.75 -0.09
CA HIS A 168 17.68 3.85 1.06
C HIS A 168 16.32 3.78 1.74
N SER A 169 15.27 3.59 0.93
CA SER A 169 13.89 3.58 1.39
C SER A 169 13.69 2.52 2.46
N ARG A 170 12.89 2.88 3.46
CA ARG A 170 12.46 1.97 4.51
C ARG A 170 10.95 2.08 4.70
N LEU A 171 10.25 0.97 4.53
CA LEU A 171 8.82 0.88 4.80
C LEU A 171 8.60 0.17 6.13
N ARG A 172 7.97 0.85 7.08
CA ARG A 172 7.59 0.26 8.36
C ARG A 172 6.13 -0.14 8.34
N TYR A 173 5.84 -1.40 8.57
CA TYR A 173 4.54 -1.89 9.01
C TYR A 173 4.49 -1.84 10.54
N ARG A 174 3.47 -1.19 11.10
CA ARG A 174 3.27 -1.06 12.54
C ARG A 174 1.91 -1.61 12.92
N GLU A 175 1.92 -2.48 13.93
CA GLU A 175 0.78 -2.82 14.77
C GLU A 175 0.95 -2.10 16.11
N ASP A 176 0.00 -1.24 16.45
CA ASP A 176 0.04 -0.38 17.64
C ASP A 176 -1.19 -0.70 18.51
N GLU A 177 -1.00 -1.56 19.50
CA GLU A 177 -2.03 -1.94 20.47
C GLU A 177 -2.11 -0.87 21.56
N LEU A 178 -3.25 -0.19 21.68
CA LEU A 178 -3.53 0.71 22.78
C LEU A 178 -4.05 -0.09 23.98
N LEU A 179 -3.40 0.07 25.13
CA LEU A 179 -3.78 -0.64 26.36
C LEU A 179 -4.62 0.25 27.28
N ASP A 180 -5.58 -0.38 27.97
CA ASP A 180 -6.31 0.24 29.08
C ASP A 180 -5.55 0.14 30.42
N GLU A 181 -6.18 0.58 31.51
CA GLU A 181 -5.60 0.59 32.85
C GLU A 181 -5.31 -0.84 33.37
N ASP A 182 -6.05 -1.85 32.90
CA ASP A 182 -5.91 -3.26 33.25
C ASP A 182 -4.94 -4.01 32.31
N SER A 183 -4.19 -3.26 31.48
CA SER A 183 -3.28 -3.80 30.45
C SER A 183 -3.95 -4.69 29.40
N GLN A 184 -5.26 -4.53 29.19
CA GLN A 184 -6.00 -5.20 28.12
C GLN A 184 -5.97 -4.35 26.85
N VAL A 185 -6.02 -5.01 25.70
CA VAL A 185 -6.00 -4.34 24.40
C VAL A 185 -7.37 -3.70 24.15
N GLN A 186 -7.39 -2.36 24.11
CA GLN A 186 -8.59 -1.58 23.83
C GLN A 186 -8.81 -1.39 22.32
N ASP A 187 -7.74 -1.09 21.59
CA ASP A 187 -7.78 -0.83 20.15
C ASP A 187 -6.45 -1.24 19.50
N VAL A 188 -6.49 -1.59 18.22
CA VAL A 188 -5.29 -1.97 17.45
C VAL A 188 -5.23 -1.18 16.16
N LEU A 189 -4.21 -0.33 16.05
CA LEU A 189 -4.02 0.54 14.90
C LEU A 189 -2.90 0.02 14.01
N TYR A 190 -3.23 -0.20 12.73
CA TYR A 190 -2.29 -0.66 11.72
C TYR A 190 -1.86 0.48 10.80
N ARG A 191 -0.55 0.70 10.65
CA ARG A 191 -0.02 1.77 9.80
C ARG A 191 1.21 1.35 8.99
N LEU A 192 1.25 1.78 7.74
CA LEU A 192 2.45 1.83 6.91
C LEU A 192 3.07 3.22 7.00
N THR A 193 4.39 3.27 7.19
CA THR A 193 5.16 4.52 7.13
C THR A 193 6.37 4.29 6.23
N LEU A 194 6.40 4.94 5.06
CA LEU A 194 7.58 5.00 4.22
C LEU A 194 8.41 6.23 4.58
N THR A 195 9.69 6.00 4.83
CA THR A 195 10.70 7.03 5.08
C THR A 195 11.84 6.87 4.09
N GLY A 196 12.26 7.96 3.45
CA GLY A 196 13.55 8.04 2.75
C GLY A 196 14.62 8.65 3.66
N GLU A 197 15.88 8.28 3.49
CA GLU A 197 16.98 8.84 4.28
C GLU A 197 17.36 10.25 3.80
N THR A 198 17.24 11.24 4.69
CA THR A 198 17.94 12.53 4.58
C THR A 198 18.20 13.03 6.01
N LYS A 199 19.38 12.76 6.58
CA LYS A 199 19.82 13.41 7.82
C LYS A 199 20.31 14.82 7.45
N GLU A 200 19.59 15.86 7.87
CA GLU A 200 19.96 17.26 7.55
C GLU A 200 21.04 17.81 8.48
N ARG A 201 20.93 17.61 9.80
CA ARG A 201 21.91 18.16 10.77
C ARG A 201 21.85 17.48 12.14
N GLU A 202 23.01 17.22 12.73
CA GLU A 202 23.15 16.80 14.12
C GLU A 202 23.51 18.00 15.00
N TYR A 203 22.84 18.14 16.16
CA TYR A 203 23.21 19.09 17.21
C TYR A 203 23.92 18.34 18.34
N ALA A 204 24.58 19.08 19.24
CA ALA A 204 25.39 18.49 20.32
C ALA A 204 24.61 17.50 21.21
N ARG A 205 23.30 17.72 21.43
CA ARG A 205 22.44 16.91 22.32
C ARG A 205 21.12 16.43 21.71
N SER A 206 20.87 16.72 20.44
CA SER A 206 19.61 16.33 19.77
C SER A 206 19.83 16.16 18.27
N VAL A 207 18.92 15.41 17.63
CA VAL A 207 18.98 15.19 16.19
C VAL A 207 17.81 15.93 15.53
N LEU A 208 18.13 16.78 14.55
CA LEU A 208 17.14 17.44 13.70
C LEU A 208 17.06 16.69 12.38
N LEU A 209 15.89 16.12 12.12
CA LEU A 209 15.63 15.33 10.93
C LEU A 209 14.63 16.05 10.03
N SER A 210 14.98 16.14 8.75
CA SER A 210 14.08 16.57 7.68
C SER A 210 13.79 15.34 6.84
N ARG A 211 12.57 14.82 6.93
CA ARG A 211 12.21 13.56 6.26
C ARG A 211 10.99 13.74 5.40
N SER A 212 11.08 13.24 4.17
CA SER A 212 9.88 12.93 3.41
C SER A 212 9.26 11.68 4.02
N ARG A 213 8.10 11.86 4.65
CA ARG A 213 7.35 10.80 5.31
C ARG A 213 6.03 10.60 4.57
N PHE A 214 5.73 9.35 4.30
CA PHE A 214 4.48 8.95 3.65
C PHE A 214 3.78 7.94 4.56
N ASP A 215 2.64 8.34 5.12
CA ASP A 215 1.83 7.47 5.96
C ASP A 215 0.63 6.95 5.16
N ALA A 216 0.33 5.67 5.34
CA ALA A 216 -0.84 5.01 4.78
C ALA A 216 -1.45 4.02 5.79
N PRO A 217 -2.77 3.79 5.77
CA PRO A 217 -3.37 2.74 6.59
C PRO A 217 -2.89 1.36 6.14
N ALA A 218 -2.55 0.49 7.09
CA ALA A 218 -2.25 -0.91 6.79
C ALA A 218 -3.55 -1.74 6.82
N THR A 219 -4.18 -1.90 5.66
CA THR A 219 -5.47 -2.59 5.48
C THR A 219 -5.34 -4.07 5.07
N ARG A 220 -4.10 -4.55 4.87
CA ARG A 220 -3.80 -5.92 4.45
C ARG A 220 -2.87 -6.57 5.48
N SER A 221 -2.74 -7.90 5.42
CA SER A 221 -1.86 -8.63 6.32
C SER A 221 -0.39 -8.31 6.08
N LEU A 222 0.44 -8.51 7.10
CA LEU A 222 1.89 -8.41 6.98
C LEU A 222 2.45 -9.25 5.83
N ARG A 223 1.92 -10.48 5.66
CA ARG A 223 2.29 -11.38 4.55
C ARG A 223 2.02 -10.77 3.17
N PHE A 224 0.87 -10.12 2.99
CA PHE A 224 0.58 -9.42 1.74
C PHE A 224 1.64 -8.36 1.45
N TYR A 225 2.00 -7.55 2.44
CA TYR A 225 3.01 -6.51 2.25
C TYR A 225 4.39 -7.07 1.93
N ARG A 226 4.79 -8.17 2.57
CA ARG A 226 6.02 -8.89 2.25
C ARG A 226 6.06 -9.34 0.79
N GLU A 227 5.01 -9.98 0.32
CA GLU A 227 4.91 -10.48 -1.07
C GLU A 227 4.79 -9.35 -2.10
N TYR A 228 4.11 -8.24 -1.74
CA TYR A 228 3.88 -7.10 -2.62
C TYR A 228 5.13 -6.22 -2.79
N PHE A 229 5.79 -5.88 -1.67
CA PHE A 229 6.94 -4.99 -1.70
C PHE A 229 8.25 -5.70 -2.03
N LYS A 230 8.40 -6.99 -1.64
CA LYS A 230 9.61 -7.79 -1.85
C LYS A 230 10.88 -7.11 -1.32
N PRO A 231 10.96 -6.84 0.00
CA PRO A 231 12.14 -6.24 0.59
C PRO A 231 13.37 -7.14 0.48
N VAL A 232 14.56 -6.55 0.51
CA VAL A 232 15.83 -7.29 0.54
C VAL A 232 16.14 -7.83 1.92
N ALA A 233 15.63 -7.18 2.98
CA ALA A 233 15.79 -7.59 4.37
C ALA A 233 14.62 -7.10 5.23
N GLU A 234 14.42 -7.77 6.38
CA GLU A 234 13.40 -7.41 7.36
C GLU A 234 14.01 -7.32 8.76
N ILE A 235 13.60 -6.31 9.51
CA ILE A 235 14.02 -6.12 10.91
C ILE A 235 12.78 -5.89 11.76
N GLU A 236 12.69 -6.57 12.90
CA GLU A 236 11.58 -6.43 13.82
C GLU A 236 12.02 -5.68 15.08
N VAL A 237 11.24 -4.66 15.45
CA VAL A 237 11.41 -3.90 16.68
C VAL A 237 10.12 -3.95 17.47
N HIS A 238 10.14 -4.61 18.62
CA HIS A 238 8.97 -4.73 19.50
C HIS A 238 9.25 -3.97 20.79
N LYS A 239 8.27 -3.19 21.27
CA LYS A 239 8.43 -2.40 22.49
C LYS A 239 7.12 -2.11 23.18
N GLU A 240 7.20 -1.95 24.49
CA GLU A 240 6.16 -1.29 25.27
C GLU A 240 6.50 0.20 25.37
N ARG A 241 5.52 1.06 25.09
CA ARG A 241 5.66 2.50 25.09
C ARG A 241 4.67 3.12 26.05
N GLN A 242 5.18 3.84 27.04
CA GLN A 242 4.40 4.78 27.84
C GLN A 242 4.65 6.19 27.29
N ARG A 243 3.61 6.79 26.71
CA ARG A 243 3.69 8.12 26.10
C ARG A 243 2.99 9.15 26.96
N TYR A 244 3.68 10.25 27.23
CA TYR A 244 3.17 11.45 27.86
C TYR A 244 3.16 12.60 26.85
N HIS A 245 2.02 13.27 26.73
CA HIS A 245 1.93 14.56 26.05
C HIS A 245 2.20 15.65 27.08
N VAL A 246 3.27 16.40 26.87
CA VAL A 246 3.72 17.44 27.80
C VAL A 246 3.84 18.79 27.12
N ARG A 247 3.67 19.86 27.88
CA ARG A 247 3.98 21.23 27.45
C ARG A 247 5.08 21.83 28.30
N TYR A 248 6.13 22.33 27.64
CA TYR A 248 7.28 22.97 28.25
C TYR A 248 7.73 24.18 27.41
N GLY A 249 8.08 25.31 28.04
CA GLY A 249 8.48 26.52 27.32
C GLY A 249 7.45 27.02 26.29
N GLY A 250 6.16 26.76 26.53
CA GLY A 250 5.07 27.06 25.59
C GLY A 250 4.98 26.15 24.37
N THR A 251 5.70 25.03 24.36
CA THR A 251 5.79 24.09 23.23
C THR A 251 5.35 22.69 23.64
N ASP A 252 4.64 22.00 22.74
CA ASP A 252 4.17 20.63 22.96
C ASP A 252 5.23 19.60 22.54
N PHE A 253 5.46 18.62 23.41
CA PHE A 253 6.37 17.50 23.21
C PHE A 253 5.65 16.18 23.50
N ALA A 254 6.06 15.12 22.79
CA ALA A 254 5.78 13.75 23.17
C ALA A 254 7.00 13.18 23.87
N VAL A 255 6.85 12.85 25.16
CA VAL A 255 7.84 12.15 25.97
C VAL A 255 7.45 10.69 25.99
N ASN A 256 8.30 9.81 25.46
CA ASN A 256 8.03 8.37 25.41
C ASN A 256 9.06 7.64 26.26
N LEU A 257 8.59 6.80 27.17
CA LEU A 257 9.39 5.77 27.84
C LEU A 257 9.18 4.46 27.10
N ASP A 258 10.23 3.95 26.47
CA ASP A 258 10.21 2.72 25.71
C ASP A 258 10.98 1.61 26.44
N ARG A 259 10.37 0.44 26.56
CA ARG A 259 11.06 -0.79 26.92
C ARG A 259 11.13 -1.70 25.70
N LEU A 260 12.34 -1.99 25.22
CA LEU A 260 12.53 -2.83 24.05
C LEU A 260 12.43 -4.31 24.41
N MET A 261 11.51 -4.99 23.75
CA MET A 261 11.28 -6.43 23.87
C MET A 261 11.99 -7.19 22.75
N LYS A 262 12.15 -6.56 21.58
CA LYS A 262 12.91 -7.09 20.45
C LYS A 262 13.63 -5.93 19.73
N PRO A 263 14.95 -5.96 19.58
CA PRO A 263 15.89 -6.80 20.36
C PRO A 263 15.68 -6.55 21.87
N GLU A 264 15.98 -7.55 22.69
CA GLU A 264 15.91 -7.38 24.15
C GLU A 264 17.11 -6.55 24.60
N LEU A 265 16.86 -5.32 25.03
CA LEU A 265 17.88 -4.40 25.56
C LEU A 265 17.50 -4.01 26.98
N ALA A 266 18.44 -4.14 27.90
CA ALA A 266 18.23 -3.79 29.30
C ALA A 266 18.00 -2.28 29.48
N GLY A 267 17.27 -1.91 30.54
CA GLY A 267 16.96 -0.52 30.86
C GLY A 267 15.74 0.02 30.11
N VAL A 268 15.64 1.34 30.05
CA VAL A 268 14.55 2.06 29.36
C VAL A 268 15.13 3.11 28.43
N PHE A 269 14.39 3.40 27.36
CA PHE A 269 14.77 4.41 26.39
C PHE A 269 13.78 5.57 26.45
N LEU A 270 14.26 6.74 26.84
CA LEU A 270 13.53 7.98 26.78
C LEU A 270 13.62 8.56 25.37
N GLU A 271 12.49 8.83 24.71
CA GLU A 271 12.42 9.59 23.45
C GLU A 271 11.59 10.86 23.67
N ILE A 272 12.23 12.03 23.61
CA ILE A 272 11.53 13.33 23.57
C ILE A 272 11.44 13.77 22.11
N LYS A 273 10.22 14.03 21.65
CA LYS A 273 9.93 14.27 20.23
C LYS A 273 8.98 15.44 20.03
N SER A 274 9.27 16.25 19.02
CA SER A 274 8.32 17.25 18.52
C SER A 274 8.42 17.37 17.00
N ARG A 275 7.31 17.78 16.37
CA ARG A 275 7.24 18.01 14.91
C ARG A 275 6.82 19.44 14.62
N THR A 276 7.24 19.95 13.47
CA THR A 276 6.85 21.26 12.97
C THR A 276 7.07 21.36 11.46
N TRP A 277 6.43 22.34 10.82
CA TRP A 277 6.60 22.67 9.41
C TRP A 277 7.68 23.74 9.19
N SER A 278 8.13 24.40 10.26
CA SER A 278 9.12 25.49 10.20
C SER A 278 10.47 25.03 10.71
N ARG A 279 11.52 25.25 9.92
CA ARG A 279 12.90 24.99 10.34
C ARG A 279 13.30 25.80 11.57
N GLN A 280 12.94 27.08 11.60
CA GLN A 280 13.26 27.96 12.73
C GLN A 280 12.59 27.48 14.03
N ASP A 281 11.34 27.02 13.93
CA ASP A 281 10.62 26.44 15.07
C ASP A 281 11.24 25.10 15.50
N ALA A 282 11.79 24.33 14.56
CA ALA A 282 12.50 23.09 14.85
C ALA A 282 13.82 23.35 15.61
N GLU A 283 14.55 24.40 15.24
CA GLU A 283 15.76 24.85 15.96
C GLU A 283 15.42 25.25 17.40
N ARG A 284 14.38 26.06 17.61
CA ARG A 284 13.88 26.39 18.96
C ARG A 284 13.44 25.16 19.76
N LYS A 285 12.74 24.22 19.13
CA LYS A 285 12.34 22.94 19.76
C LYS A 285 13.56 22.11 20.17
N ALA A 286 14.65 22.16 19.40
CA ALA A 286 15.89 21.47 19.73
C ALA A 286 16.58 22.08 20.96
N GLU A 287 16.55 23.40 21.10
CA GLU A 287 17.05 24.12 22.29
C GLU A 287 16.25 23.74 23.55
N LEU A 288 14.92 23.78 23.47
CA LEU A 288 14.04 23.37 24.58
C LEU A 288 14.21 21.90 24.97
N ILE A 289 14.47 21.01 24.02
CA ILE A 289 14.85 19.62 24.31
C ILE A 289 16.18 19.58 25.08
N GLY A 290 17.14 20.43 24.71
CA GLY A 290 18.39 20.58 25.44
C GLY A 290 18.19 20.96 26.91
N GLU A 291 17.32 21.93 27.18
CA GLU A 291 16.94 22.33 28.55
C GLU A 291 16.29 21.17 29.32
N LEU A 292 15.35 20.44 28.69
CA LEU A 292 14.73 19.25 29.32
C LEU A 292 15.75 18.17 29.67
N LEU A 293 16.77 17.96 28.84
CA LEU A 293 17.86 17.01 29.12
C LEU A 293 18.74 17.47 30.29
N GLU A 294 18.95 18.79 30.46
CA GLU A 294 19.67 19.34 31.61
C GLU A 294 18.88 19.16 32.90
N LEU A 295 17.56 19.33 32.87
CA LEU A 295 16.69 19.05 34.02
C LEU A 295 16.70 17.57 34.42
N LEU A 296 16.87 16.68 33.45
CA LEU A 296 17.05 15.24 33.65
C LEU A 296 18.46 14.84 34.09
N GLN A 297 19.43 15.77 34.07
CA GLN A 297 20.85 15.51 34.36
C GLN A 297 21.48 14.41 33.48
N VAL A 298 21.03 14.30 32.23
CA VAL A 298 21.52 13.28 31.28
C VAL A 298 22.99 13.47 30.95
N GLN A 299 23.76 12.40 31.06
CA GLN A 299 25.18 12.37 30.67
C GLN A 299 25.32 12.13 29.16
N GLU A 300 26.42 12.61 28.58
CA GLU A 300 26.65 12.49 27.13
C GLU A 300 26.73 11.02 26.65
N GLY A 301 27.19 10.11 27.51
CA GLY A 301 27.24 8.67 27.23
C GLY A 301 25.88 7.97 27.22
N GLU A 302 24.84 8.59 27.77
CA GLU A 302 23.47 8.07 27.79
C GLU A 302 22.71 8.44 26.51
N LEU A 303 23.24 9.37 25.69
CA LEU A 303 22.61 9.80 24.45
C LEU A 303 22.75 8.72 23.37
N VAL A 304 21.61 8.29 22.82
CA VAL A 304 21.54 7.30 21.76
C VAL A 304 21.24 7.99 20.43
N ARG A 305 22.24 8.02 19.54
CA ARG A 305 22.09 8.62 18.20
C ARG A 305 21.42 7.69 17.19
N GLN A 306 21.49 6.39 17.44
CA GLN A 306 20.98 5.37 16.55
C GLN A 306 19.46 5.21 16.64
N GLU A 307 18.81 4.87 15.52
CA GLU A 307 17.42 4.43 15.52
C GLU A 307 17.25 3.03 16.12
N TYR A 308 16.03 2.68 16.54
CA TYR A 308 15.81 1.34 17.10
C TYR A 308 16.05 0.23 16.07
N VAL A 309 15.81 0.49 14.78
CA VAL A 309 16.12 -0.47 13.73
C VAL A 309 17.63 -0.64 13.53
N GLU A 310 18.42 0.41 13.75
CA GLU A 310 19.88 0.37 13.67
C GLU A 310 20.42 -0.42 14.86
N LEU A 311 19.93 -0.14 16.07
CA LEU A 311 20.24 -0.92 17.29
C LEU A 311 19.87 -2.41 17.14
N ALA A 312 18.75 -2.71 16.48
CA ALA A 312 18.32 -4.07 16.18
C ALA A 312 19.21 -4.79 15.16
N THR A 313 19.85 -4.03 14.26
CA THR A 313 20.81 -4.59 13.30
C THR A 313 22.13 -4.92 14.01
N ASP A 314 22.61 -4.00 14.85
CA ASP A 314 23.90 -4.12 15.54
C ASP A 314 23.91 -5.20 16.63
N SER A 315 22.75 -5.46 17.25
CA SER A 315 22.59 -6.52 18.27
C SER A 315 22.40 -7.93 17.71
N GLY A 316 22.19 -8.05 16.39
CA GLY A 316 22.04 -9.33 15.67
C GLY A 316 23.31 -9.83 15.00
N ALA A 317 24.45 -9.14 15.17
CA ALA A 317 25.77 -9.50 14.65
C ALA A 317 26.64 -10.21 15.70
#